data_AF-A0A2D6W0P3-F1
#
_entry.id   AF-A0A2D6W0P3-F1
#
_cell.length_a   1.000
_cell.length_b   1.000
_cell.length_c   1.000
_cell.angle_alpha   90.00
_cell.angle_beta   90.00
_cell.angle_gamma   90.00
#
_symmetry.space_group_name_H-M   'P 1'
#
loop_
_entity.id
_entity.type
_entity.pdbx_description
1 polymer ?
#
loop_
_entity_poly.entity_id
_entity_poly.type
_entity_poly.pdbx_seq_one_letter_code
_entity_poly.pdbx_strand_id
1 'polypeptide(L)'
;MEWLPIETAPKDGRLILVSFGIKGVRAVKWDDPYDDNWPVSPDNGLWCVDDDKHGPYPLRGYTETGVRAPTHWMPMPEPPHV
;
A
#
# COMPACT_ATOMS: atom_id res chain seq x y z
N MET A 1 -6.63 -14.26 -10.24
CA MET A 1 -6.46 -13.47 -9.01
C MET A 1 -7.63 -12.53 -8.91
N GLU A 2 -8.14 -12.31 -7.71
CA GLU A 2 -9.32 -11.47 -7.47
C GLU A 2 -8.95 -10.27 -6.61
N TRP A 3 -9.64 -9.16 -6.84
CA TRP A 3 -9.53 -7.96 -6.02
C TRP A 3 -10.41 -8.12 -4.77
N LEU A 4 -9.82 -7.90 -3.60
CA LEU A 4 -10.46 -8.03 -2.30
C LEU A 4 -10.71 -6.64 -1.69
N PRO A 5 -11.72 -6.47 -0.81
CA PRO A 5 -11.98 -5.19 -0.12
C PRO A 5 -10.76 -4.70 0.67
N ILE A 6 -10.46 -3.39 0.62
CA ILE A 6 -9.26 -2.82 1.26
C ILE A 6 -9.19 -3.07 2.77
N GLU A 7 -10.33 -3.21 3.44
CA GLU A 7 -10.42 -3.47 4.89
C GLU A 7 -9.75 -4.79 5.28
N THR A 8 -9.65 -5.72 4.32
CA THR A 8 -9.01 -7.04 4.49
C THR A 8 -7.53 -7.05 4.08
N ALA A 9 -6.98 -5.93 3.63
CA ALA A 9 -5.61 -5.86 3.17
C ALA A 9 -4.64 -6.14 4.33
N PRO A 10 -3.58 -6.95 4.09
CA PRO A 10 -2.56 -7.18 5.08
C PRO A 10 -1.83 -5.87 5.37
N LYS A 11 -1.67 -5.56 6.66
CA LYS A 11 -0.94 -4.40 7.18
C LYS A 11 0.33 -4.84 7.90
N ASP A 12 1.01 -5.83 7.32
CA ASP A 12 2.16 -6.54 7.88
C ASP A 12 3.50 -6.16 7.18
N GLY A 13 3.50 -5.10 6.37
CA GLY A 13 4.67 -4.64 5.61
C GLY A 13 4.91 -5.37 4.29
N ARG A 14 4.10 -6.37 3.94
CA ARG A 14 4.21 -7.07 2.65
C ARG A 14 3.83 -6.14 1.49
N LEU A 15 4.55 -6.28 0.36
CA LEU A 15 4.22 -5.61 -0.89
C LEU A 15 2.94 -6.21 -1.52
N ILE A 16 1.98 -5.33 -1.84
CA ILE A 16 0.69 -5.67 -2.45
C ILE A 16 0.31 -4.65 -3.54
N LEU A 17 -0.68 -4.98 -4.36
CA LEU A 17 -1.30 -4.01 -5.26
C LEU A 17 -2.55 -3.43 -4.61
N VAL A 18 -2.71 -2.11 -4.65
CA VAL A 18 -3.89 -1.40 -4.13
C VAL A 18 -4.45 -0.45 -5.20
N SER A 19 -5.77 -0.43 -5.35
CA SER A 19 -6.52 0.49 -6.24
C SER A 19 -7.01 1.71 -5.47
N PHE A 20 -6.49 2.90 -5.81
CA PHE A 20 -6.76 4.18 -5.15
C PHE A 20 -7.70 5.08 -5.97
N GLY A 21 -8.91 4.61 -6.28
CA GLY A 21 -9.90 5.39 -7.04
C GLY A 21 -9.30 6.07 -8.28
N ILE A 22 -9.38 7.41 -8.35
CA ILE A 22 -8.85 8.19 -9.50
C ILE A 22 -7.31 8.19 -9.61
N LYS A 23 -6.58 7.73 -8.60
CA LYS A 23 -5.11 7.61 -8.66
C LYS A 23 -4.68 6.30 -9.35
N GLY A 24 -5.60 5.35 -9.53
CA GLY A 24 -5.34 4.05 -10.15
C GLY A 24 -4.62 3.07 -9.22
N VAL A 25 -4.00 2.04 -9.81
CA VAL A 25 -3.35 0.95 -9.08
C VAL A 25 -1.89 1.28 -8.77
N ARG A 26 -1.43 0.97 -7.55
CA ARG A 26 -0.02 1.10 -7.12
C ARG A 26 0.44 -0.14 -6.37
N ALA A 27 1.71 -0.49 -6.53
CA ALA A 27 2.40 -1.39 -5.62
C ALA A 27 2.76 -0.62 -4.36
N VAL A 28 2.28 -1.07 -3.21
CA VAL A 28 2.47 -0.42 -1.91
C VAL A 28 2.72 -1.44 -0.81
N LYS A 29 3.35 -1.00 0.28
CA LYS A 29 3.39 -1.71 1.56
C LYS A 29 2.82 -0.83 2.67
N TRP A 30 2.35 -1.44 3.75
CA TRP A 30 1.96 -0.73 4.96
C TRP A 30 3.21 -0.43 5.79
N ASP A 31 3.54 0.84 5.99
CA ASP A 31 4.79 1.27 6.64
C ASP A 31 4.63 2.62 7.33
N ASP A 32 5.53 2.96 8.25
CA ASP A 32 5.64 4.29 8.85
C ASP A 32 7.01 4.90 8.51
N PRO A 33 7.12 5.68 7.41
CA PRO A 33 8.39 6.24 6.97
C PRO A 33 8.82 7.48 7.76
N TYR A 34 8.09 7.84 8.83
CA TYR A 34 8.40 8.99 9.66
C TYR A 34 8.99 8.63 11.03
N ASP A 35 8.82 7.38 11.48
CA ASP A 35 9.34 6.94 12.78
C ASP A 35 9.99 5.55 12.70
N ASP A 36 11.31 5.55 12.53
CA ASP A 36 12.12 4.32 12.54
C ASP A 36 12.25 3.70 13.94
N ASN A 37 11.81 4.37 15.01
CA ASN A 37 12.00 3.92 16.39
C ASN A 37 10.80 3.14 16.95
N TRP A 38 9.67 3.13 16.25
CA TRP A 38 8.46 2.44 16.69
C TRP A 38 8.05 1.34 15.71
N PRO A 39 7.68 0.13 16.17
CA PRO A 39 7.24 -0.91 15.27
C PRO A 39 5.94 -0.50 14.56
N VAL A 40 5.92 -0.69 13.24
CA VAL A 40 4.70 -0.49 12.45
C VAL A 40 3.63 -1.48 12.88
N SER A 41 2.42 -0.97 13.08
CA SER A 41 1.21 -1.71 13.41
C SER A 41 0.09 -1.35 12.42
N PRO A 42 -1.02 -2.10 12.42
CA PRO A 42 -2.20 -1.75 11.64
C PRO A 42 -2.77 -0.36 11.93
N ASP A 43 -2.44 0.25 13.07
CA ASP A 43 -3.06 1.48 13.57
C ASP A 43 -2.21 2.74 13.36
N ASN A 44 -0.91 2.60 13.07
CA ASN A 44 0.01 3.75 12.91
C ASN A 44 0.63 3.89 11.50
N GLY A 45 0.53 2.87 10.65
CA GLY A 45 1.15 2.90 9.33
C GLY A 45 0.35 3.67 8.27
N LEU A 46 0.98 3.79 7.10
CA LEU A 46 0.47 4.42 5.89
C LEU A 46 0.76 3.53 4.68
N TRP A 47 -0.04 3.68 3.62
CA TRP A 47 0.29 3.05 2.34
C TRP A 47 1.47 3.77 1.69
N CYS A 48 2.61 3.07 1.65
CA CYS A 48 3.86 3.60 1.16
C CYS A 48 4.24 2.97 -0.18
N VAL A 49 4.76 3.79 -1.09
CA VAL A 49 5.40 3.37 -2.33
C VAL A 49 6.91 3.34 -2.14
N ASP A 50 7.55 2.40 -2.80
CA ASP A 50 9.00 2.45 -3.03
C ASP A 50 9.24 3.11 -4.40
N ASP A 51 10.11 4.12 -4.44
CA ASP A 51 10.51 4.80 -5.67
C ASP A 51 11.86 4.28 -6.22
N ASP A 52 12.38 3.19 -5.63
CA ASP A 52 13.65 2.53 -5.97
C ASP A 52 14.85 3.49 -5.89
N LYS A 53 14.72 4.54 -5.07
CA LYS A 53 15.75 5.58 -4.93
C LYS A 53 15.95 5.98 -3.48
N HIS A 54 14.87 6.29 -2.80
CA HIS A 54 14.88 6.90 -1.47
C HIS A 54 13.75 6.35 -0.57
N GLY A 55 12.87 5.50 -1.11
CA GLY A 55 11.72 4.94 -0.41
C GLY A 55 12.07 3.99 0.74
N PRO A 56 11.07 3.65 1.58
CA PRO A 56 9.63 3.89 1.38
C PRO A 56 9.15 5.31 1.72
N TYR A 57 8.17 5.82 0.97
CA TYR A 57 7.47 7.07 1.27
C TYR A 57 5.95 6.91 1.18
N PRO A 58 5.16 7.70 1.94
CA PRO A 58 3.71 7.62 1.84
C PRO A 58 3.26 8.00 0.44
N LEU A 59 2.31 7.24 -0.11
CA LEU A 59 1.71 7.57 -1.39
C LEU A 59 1.07 8.97 -1.30
N ARG A 60 1.68 9.96 -1.97
CA ARG A 60 1.25 11.34 -1.79
C ARG A 60 -0.20 11.57 -2.25
N GLY A 61 -1.00 12.13 -1.34
CA GLY A 61 -2.34 12.65 -1.61
C GLY A 61 -3.41 11.60 -1.88
N TYR A 62 -3.26 10.36 -1.39
CA TYR A 62 -4.45 9.54 -1.12
C TYR A 62 -5.14 10.04 0.16
N THR A 63 -6.39 9.64 0.34
CA THR A 63 -7.22 9.97 1.51
C THR A 63 -7.86 8.70 2.03
N GLU A 64 -8.27 8.63 3.28
CA GLU A 64 -8.98 7.44 3.80
C GLU A 64 -10.38 7.27 3.18
N THR A 65 -10.98 8.37 2.70
CA THR A 65 -12.32 8.39 2.09
C THR A 65 -12.36 9.22 0.81
N GLY A 66 -13.42 9.05 0.00
CA GLY A 66 -13.63 9.83 -1.23
C GLY A 66 -12.91 9.28 -2.46
N VAL A 67 -12.81 10.10 -3.51
CA VAL A 67 -12.39 9.65 -4.86
C VAL A 67 -10.94 9.18 -4.95
N ARG A 68 -10.11 9.47 -3.94
CA ARG A 68 -8.69 9.06 -3.86
C ARG A 68 -8.47 7.96 -2.82
N ALA A 69 -9.53 7.43 -2.23
CA ALA A 69 -9.42 6.37 -1.24
C ALA A 69 -8.99 5.04 -1.85
N PRO A 70 -8.20 4.25 -1.12
CA PRO A 70 -8.00 2.86 -1.48
C PRO A 70 -9.34 2.13 -1.39
N THR A 71 -9.62 1.25 -2.34
CA THR A 71 -10.91 0.55 -2.42
C THR A 71 -10.74 -0.96 -2.38
N HIS A 72 -9.73 -1.46 -3.08
CA HIS A 72 -9.45 -2.89 -3.20
C HIS A 72 -7.96 -3.15 -3.22
N TRP A 73 -7.58 -4.36 -2.84
CA TRP A 73 -6.22 -4.85 -2.93
C TRP A 73 -6.17 -6.23 -3.59
N MET A 74 -4.98 -6.63 -4.01
CA MET A 74 -4.68 -8.01 -4.36
C MET A 74 -3.21 -8.33 -4.04
N PRO A 75 -2.86 -9.60 -3.81
CA PRO A 75 -1.46 -9.98 -3.67
C PRO A 75 -0.66 -9.61 -4.93
N MET A 76 0.64 -9.37 -4.76
CA MET A 76 1.55 -9.30 -5.91
C MET A 76 1.43 -10.58 -6.75
N PRO A 77 1.37 -10.47 -8.08
CA PRO A 77 1.42 -11.64 -8.94
C PRO A 77 2.78 -12.34 -8.79
N GLU A 78 2.78 -13.65 -9.03
CA GLU A 78 4.04 -14.38 -9.13
C GLU A 78 4.92 -13.77 -10.23
N PRO A 79 6.25 -13.64 -9.99
CA PRO A 79 7.17 -13.20 -11.02
C PRO A 79 7.06 -14.07 -12.29
N PRO A 80 7.29 -13.51 -13.48
CA PRO A 80 7.32 -14.29 -14.70
C PRO A 80 8.44 -15.34 -14.62
N HIS A 81 8.15 -16.54 -15.13
CA HIS A 81 9.15 -17.59 -15.24
C HIS A 81 10.10 -17.20 -16.39
N VAL A 82 11.41 -17.14 -16.09
CA VAL A 82 12.47 -16.87 -17.07
C VAL A 82 13.06 -18.17 -17.62
#